data_AF-A0A5C7XGF1-F1
#
_entry.id   AF-A0A5C7XGF1-F1
#
_cell.length_a   1.000
_cell.length_b   1.000
_cell.length_c   1.000
_cell.angle_alpha   90.00
_cell.angle_beta   90.00
_cell.angle_gamma   90.00
#
_symmetry.space_group_name_H-M   'P 1'
#
loop_
_entity.id
_entity.type
_entity.pdbx_description
1 polymer ?
#
loop_
_entity_poly.entity_id
_entity_poly.type
_entity_poly.pdbx_seq_one_letter_code
_entity_poly.pdbx_strand_id
1 'polypeptide(L)'
;MATFTGQVASFAALKVAIETTLTARGWTLASGILSKGVAFVQLTATATELRLQAGTGQAGGALTGACPQSVKLLSFTNAPIQWPAVYGLHAFDAPDEIYCVLRYNVDRHQHLNFGVSSMPQIGGTGLWCSGSFRGDVVGTSATCRVFIAANSGTDLGALPYDGLGLGFFFASTAGSYHSSFVHCGLEGAAGWRTANGGAPGELLGVSHKAGLLHALPSTFNQATVLLPIDVLLARQAQGQTIVATFAHARYCRLDHLDLSQPLLYGPERWWAYPLHAVHPVQRNGAGWPIGAQHSGTFGVALRDVP
;
A
#
# COMPACT_ATOMS: atom_id res chain seq x y z
N MET A 1 -14.35 8.12 -10.63
CA MET A 1 -13.06 8.49 -10.01
C MET A 1 -13.19 9.84 -9.32
N ALA A 2 -12.65 10.01 -8.11
CA ALA A 2 -12.56 11.32 -7.44
C ALA A 2 -11.50 11.32 -6.32
N THR A 3 -10.86 12.46 -6.11
CA THR A 3 -9.91 12.73 -5.03
C THR A 3 -10.60 13.57 -3.96
N PHE A 4 -10.63 13.06 -2.72
CA PHE A 4 -11.23 13.75 -1.58
C PHE A 4 -10.15 14.07 -0.56
N THR A 5 -10.00 15.33 -0.21
CA THR A 5 -9.03 15.78 0.80
C THR A 5 -9.76 16.41 1.97
N GLY A 6 -9.17 16.28 3.16
CA GLY A 6 -9.75 16.85 4.36
C GLY A 6 -8.84 16.69 5.57
N GLN A 7 -9.31 17.23 6.69
CA GLN A 7 -8.66 17.06 7.99
C GLN A 7 -9.51 16.17 8.88
N VAL A 8 -8.85 15.31 9.65
CA VAL A 8 -9.48 14.40 10.60
C VAL A 8 -8.80 14.55 11.96
N ALA A 9 -9.58 14.46 13.04
CA ALA A 9 -9.07 14.57 14.41
C ALA A 9 -8.78 13.21 15.06
N SER A 10 -9.07 12.10 14.37
CA SER A 10 -8.86 10.74 14.88
C SER A 10 -8.99 9.69 13.77
N PHE A 11 -8.58 8.45 14.07
CA PHE A 11 -8.84 7.30 13.21
C PHE A 11 -10.33 6.98 13.05
N ALA A 12 -11.15 7.24 14.07
CA ALA A 12 -12.60 7.08 13.97
C ALA A 12 -13.20 8.08 12.97
N ALA A 13 -12.75 9.34 12.99
CA ALA A 13 -13.16 10.34 12.00
C ALA A 13 -12.69 9.95 10.58
N LEU A 14 -11.47 9.41 10.44
CA LEU A 14 -10.98 8.91 9.15
C LEU A 14 -11.81 7.73 8.62
N LYS A 15 -12.17 6.77 9.48
CA LYS A 15 -13.05 5.66 9.12
C LYS A 15 -14.39 6.18 8.58
N VAL A 16 -15.02 7.10 9.30
CA VAL A 16 -16.30 7.71 8.88
C VAL A 16 -16.16 8.43 7.55
N ALA A 17 -15.09 9.18 7.34
CA ALA A 17 -14.82 9.85 6.06
C ALA A 17 -14.72 8.84 4.91
N ILE A 18 -13.96 7.75 5.08
CA ILE A 18 -13.83 6.69 4.07
C ILE A 18 -15.18 6.03 3.79
N GLU A 19 -15.90 5.59 4.82
CA GLU A 19 -17.20 4.91 4.67
C GLU A 19 -18.24 5.81 3.99
N THR A 20 -18.31 7.09 4.38
CA THR A 20 -19.23 8.06 3.79
C THR A 20 -18.90 8.32 2.32
N THR A 21 -17.62 8.51 1.99
CA THR A 21 -17.20 8.70 0.60
C THR A 21 -17.51 7.48 -0.25
N LEU A 22 -17.22 6.27 0.23
CA LEU A 22 -17.43 5.05 -0.56
C LEU A 22 -18.90 4.71 -0.72
N THR A 23 -19.73 4.92 0.31
CA THR A 23 -21.19 4.73 0.20
C THR A 23 -21.82 5.70 -0.80
N ALA A 24 -21.39 6.97 -0.80
CA ALA A 24 -21.79 7.93 -1.82
C ALA A 24 -21.35 7.53 -3.24
N ARG A 25 -20.37 6.62 -3.36
CA ARG A 25 -19.83 6.10 -4.63
C ARG A 25 -20.31 4.68 -4.95
N GLY A 26 -21.42 4.25 -4.35
CA GLY A 26 -22.09 2.99 -4.67
C GLY A 26 -21.52 1.76 -3.97
N TRP A 27 -20.64 1.93 -2.98
CA TRP A 27 -20.34 0.84 -2.06
C TRP A 27 -21.51 0.64 -1.10
N THR A 28 -21.83 -0.60 -0.80
CA THR A 28 -22.81 -0.92 0.25
C THR A 28 -22.11 -1.00 1.59
N LEU A 29 -22.60 -0.29 2.61
CA LEU A 29 -22.16 -0.48 3.99
C LEU A 29 -23.26 -1.23 4.76
N ALA A 30 -23.00 -2.48 5.13
CA ALA A 30 -23.94 -3.31 5.89
C ALA A 30 -23.18 -4.03 7.01
N SER A 31 -23.74 -4.02 8.22
CA SER A 31 -23.13 -4.70 9.39
C SER A 31 -21.65 -4.35 9.64
N GLY A 32 -21.24 -3.11 9.30
CA GLY A 32 -19.85 -2.65 9.43
C GLY A 32 -18.88 -3.12 8.34
N ILE A 33 -19.39 -3.71 7.25
CA ILE A 33 -18.60 -4.17 6.10
C ILE A 33 -18.98 -3.33 4.88
N LEU A 34 -17.97 -2.74 4.25
CA LEU A 34 -18.06 -2.12 2.93
C LEU A 34 -17.95 -3.21 1.86
N SER A 35 -18.88 -3.25 0.93
CA SER A 35 -18.85 -4.21 -0.17
C SER A 35 -19.22 -3.61 -1.52
N LYS A 36 -18.53 -4.07 -2.57
CA LYS A 36 -18.84 -3.78 -3.98
C LYS A 36 -18.33 -4.92 -4.85
N GLY A 37 -19.23 -5.56 -5.60
CA GLY A 37 -18.90 -6.75 -6.39
C GLY A 37 -18.30 -7.86 -5.54
N VAL A 38 -17.04 -8.22 -5.81
CA VAL A 38 -16.29 -9.27 -5.09
C VAL A 38 -15.47 -8.73 -3.91
N ALA A 39 -15.46 -7.41 -3.69
CA ALA A 39 -14.73 -6.79 -2.59
C ALA A 39 -15.59 -6.73 -1.32
N PHE A 40 -15.08 -7.27 -0.21
CA PHE A 40 -15.65 -7.11 1.13
C PHE A 40 -14.55 -6.64 2.07
N VAL A 41 -14.74 -5.49 2.70
CA VAL A 41 -13.73 -4.81 3.53
C VAL A 41 -14.36 -4.28 4.81
N GLN A 42 -13.77 -4.64 5.94
CA GLN A 42 -14.16 -4.14 7.25
C GLN A 42 -13.08 -3.18 7.78
N LEU A 43 -13.52 -1.98 8.17
CA LEU A 43 -12.67 -0.99 8.83
C LEU A 43 -12.96 -0.98 10.33
N THR A 44 -11.93 -1.09 11.16
CA THR A 44 -12.05 -0.99 12.63
C THR A 44 -11.11 0.08 13.14
N ALA A 45 -11.66 1.10 13.79
CA ALA A 45 -10.89 2.17 14.39
C ALA A 45 -10.81 2.00 15.91
N THR A 46 -9.65 2.33 16.48
CA THR A 46 -9.47 2.53 17.92
C THR A 46 -8.85 3.91 18.15
N ALA A 47 -8.46 4.23 19.39
CA ALA A 47 -7.73 5.45 19.70
C ALA A 47 -6.35 5.50 19.01
N THR A 48 -5.73 4.36 18.70
CA THR A 48 -4.33 4.28 18.25
C THR A 48 -4.16 3.70 16.85
N GLU A 49 -5.21 3.19 16.20
CA GLU A 49 -5.08 2.57 14.88
C GLU A 49 -6.38 2.61 14.07
N LEU A 50 -6.21 2.47 12.75
CA LEU A 50 -7.28 2.13 11.81
C LEU A 50 -6.88 0.84 11.09
N ARG A 51 -7.57 -0.26 11.38
CA ARG A 51 -7.36 -1.57 10.76
C ARG A 51 -8.30 -1.79 9.58
N LEU A 52 -7.78 -2.44 8.56
CA LEU A 52 -8.51 -2.95 7.41
C LEU A 52 -8.37 -4.47 7.37
N GLN A 53 -9.51 -5.14 7.42
CA GLN A 53 -9.64 -6.57 7.19
C GLN A 53 -10.40 -6.80 5.88
N ALA A 54 -9.83 -7.59 4.98
CA ALA A 54 -10.47 -7.94 3.71
C ALA A 54 -11.01 -9.36 3.74
N GLY A 55 -12.02 -9.65 2.91
CA GLY A 55 -12.61 -10.97 2.74
C GLY A 55 -13.28 -11.14 1.38
N THR A 56 -13.67 -12.37 1.05
CA THR A 56 -14.30 -12.71 -0.24
C THR A 56 -15.81 -12.83 -0.15
N GLY A 57 -16.38 -12.61 1.04
CA GLY A 57 -17.81 -12.55 1.29
C GLY A 57 -18.12 -12.05 2.70
N GLN A 58 -19.40 -12.10 3.06
CA GLN A 58 -19.88 -11.73 4.39
C GLN A 58 -21.02 -12.64 4.86
N ALA A 59 -21.11 -12.85 6.17
CA ALA A 59 -22.22 -13.47 6.86
C ALA A 59 -22.53 -12.66 8.14
N GLY A 60 -23.62 -11.89 8.11
CA GLY A 60 -23.90 -10.92 9.17
C GLY A 60 -22.79 -9.87 9.28
N GLY A 61 -22.22 -9.69 10.48
CA GLY A 61 -21.08 -8.79 10.72
C GLY A 61 -19.70 -9.42 10.57
N ALA A 62 -19.60 -10.64 10.03
CA ALA A 62 -18.35 -11.35 9.86
C ALA A 62 -17.98 -11.51 8.38
N LEU A 63 -16.70 -11.29 8.05
CA LEU A 63 -16.16 -11.59 6.73
C LEU A 63 -16.00 -13.10 6.56
N THR A 64 -16.40 -13.63 5.40
CA THR A 64 -16.08 -14.99 4.97
C THR A 64 -14.87 -14.97 4.03
N GLY A 65 -14.09 -16.06 4.03
CA GLY A 65 -12.83 -16.11 3.28
C GLY A 65 -11.88 -14.96 3.62
N ALA A 66 -11.83 -14.58 4.90
CA ALA A 66 -11.07 -13.44 5.37
C ALA A 66 -9.57 -13.61 5.07
N CYS A 67 -8.92 -12.49 4.74
CA CYS A 67 -7.46 -12.42 4.67
C CYS A 67 -6.86 -12.92 6.00
N PRO A 68 -5.79 -13.74 5.98
CA PRO A 68 -5.23 -14.31 7.21
C PRO A 68 -4.74 -13.25 8.21
N GLN A 69 -4.52 -12.01 7.74
CA GLN A 69 -4.12 -10.90 8.59
C GLN A 69 -4.73 -9.59 8.08
N SER A 70 -5.02 -8.67 8.99
CA SER A 70 -5.35 -7.29 8.65
C SER A 70 -4.08 -6.48 8.31
N VAL A 71 -4.31 -5.30 7.76
CA VAL A 71 -3.32 -4.23 7.55
C VAL A 71 -3.82 -2.96 8.21
N LYS A 72 -2.95 -1.99 8.53
CA LYS A 72 -3.38 -0.82 9.30
C LYS A 72 -2.57 0.45 9.13
N LEU A 73 -3.19 1.54 9.57
CA LEU A 73 -2.54 2.75 10.04
C LEU A 73 -2.35 2.67 11.56
N LEU A 74 -1.25 3.20 12.08
CA LEU A 74 -0.88 3.09 13.49
C LEU A 74 -0.29 4.39 14.02
N SER A 75 -0.82 4.88 15.14
CA SER A 75 -0.19 5.88 16.00
C SER A 75 0.55 5.14 17.12
N PHE A 76 1.87 5.07 17.00
CA PHE A 76 2.72 4.37 17.97
C PHE A 76 3.15 5.29 19.10
N THR A 77 3.41 4.71 20.27
CA THR A 77 3.57 5.45 21.54
C THR A 77 4.75 6.42 21.51
N ASN A 78 5.85 6.05 20.85
CA ASN A 78 7.10 6.81 20.89
C ASN A 78 7.23 7.91 19.82
N ALA A 79 6.31 7.99 18.85
CA ALA A 79 6.12 9.19 18.03
C ALA A 79 4.68 9.22 17.51
N PRO A 80 3.72 9.60 18.38
CA PRO A 80 2.31 9.54 18.06
C PRO A 80 1.95 10.47 16.91
N ILE A 81 0.85 10.14 16.24
CA ILE A 81 0.21 11.04 15.28
C ILE A 81 -0.31 12.26 16.04
N GLN A 82 0.12 13.45 15.63
CA GLN A 82 -0.44 14.71 16.07
C GLN A 82 -1.65 15.04 15.19
N TRP A 83 -2.80 15.18 15.84
CA TRP A 83 -4.06 15.55 15.20
C TRP A 83 -4.25 17.08 15.27
N PRO A 84 -4.95 17.71 14.29
CA PRO A 84 -5.55 17.08 13.12
C PRO A 84 -4.51 16.65 12.09
N ALA A 85 -4.80 15.54 11.41
CA ALA A 85 -4.01 15.03 10.29
C ALA A 85 -4.78 15.26 8.98
N VAL A 86 -4.05 15.41 7.88
CA VAL A 86 -4.64 15.62 6.55
C VAL A 86 -4.73 14.27 5.85
N TYR A 87 -5.88 13.94 5.27
CA TYR A 87 -6.03 12.76 4.43
C TYR A 87 -6.24 13.14 2.96
N GLY A 88 -5.77 12.27 2.07
CA GLY A 88 -6.16 12.20 0.67
C GLY A 88 -6.76 10.83 0.38
N LEU A 89 -7.99 10.78 -0.08
CA LEU A 89 -8.71 9.56 -0.45
C LEU A 89 -8.96 9.58 -1.96
N HIS A 90 -8.27 8.70 -2.68
CA HIS A 90 -8.42 8.52 -4.12
C HIS A 90 -9.30 7.30 -4.36
N ALA A 91 -10.48 7.50 -4.93
CA ALA A 91 -11.46 6.44 -5.15
C ALA A 91 -11.76 6.27 -6.64
N PHE A 92 -11.43 5.10 -7.19
CA PHE A 92 -11.60 4.73 -8.59
C PHE A 92 -12.67 3.64 -8.74
N ASP A 93 -13.32 3.57 -9.91
CA ASP A 93 -14.41 2.62 -10.18
C ASP A 93 -14.09 1.65 -11.33
N ALA A 94 -12.97 1.85 -12.03
CA ALA A 94 -12.57 1.07 -13.19
C ALA A 94 -11.03 0.96 -13.28
N PRO A 95 -10.43 -0.08 -12.69
CA PRO A 95 -11.02 -0.97 -11.69
C PRO A 95 -11.32 -0.24 -10.36
N ASP A 96 -12.06 -0.92 -9.48
CA ASP A 96 -12.31 -0.45 -8.11
C ASP A 96 -10.98 -0.47 -7.32
N GLU A 97 -10.35 0.70 -7.17
CA GLU A 97 -9.12 0.91 -6.41
C GLU A 97 -9.32 2.08 -5.45
N ILE A 98 -9.02 1.88 -4.17
CA ILE A 98 -9.15 2.87 -3.12
C ILE A 98 -7.78 3.06 -2.46
N TYR A 99 -7.29 4.30 -2.48
CA TYR A 99 -6.04 4.68 -1.84
C TYR A 99 -6.28 5.75 -0.80
N CYS A 100 -6.00 5.45 0.47
CA CYS A 100 -6.04 6.42 1.54
C CYS A 100 -4.61 6.76 1.98
N VAL A 101 -4.25 8.02 1.82
CA VAL A 101 -2.98 8.58 2.28
C VAL A 101 -3.25 9.50 3.47
N LEU A 102 -2.66 9.20 4.63
CA LEU A 102 -2.72 10.03 5.82
C LEU A 102 -1.39 10.76 6.03
N ARG A 103 -1.40 12.08 5.94
CA ARG A 103 -0.27 12.96 6.25
C ARG A 103 -0.39 13.54 7.65
N TYR A 104 0.66 13.40 8.45
CA TYR A 104 0.71 13.83 9.84
C TYR A 104 2.12 14.30 10.21
N ASN A 105 2.23 15.03 11.33
CA ASN A 105 3.49 15.56 11.86
C ASN A 105 4.34 16.24 10.77
N VAL A 106 3.68 17.05 9.93
CA VAL A 106 4.23 17.80 8.78
C VAL A 106 4.55 16.93 7.54
N ASP A 107 5.43 15.96 7.65
CA ASP A 107 6.05 15.29 6.48
C ASP A 107 5.86 13.76 6.45
N ARG A 108 5.25 13.18 7.48
CA ARG A 108 5.06 11.73 7.57
C ARG A 108 3.77 11.31 6.91
N HIS A 109 3.85 10.18 6.23
CA HIS A 109 2.77 9.56 5.50
C HIS A 109 2.57 8.12 5.97
N GLN A 110 1.31 7.71 6.03
CA GLN A 110 0.92 6.32 6.10
C GLN A 110 -0.19 6.06 5.08
N HIS A 111 -0.32 4.80 4.68
CA HIS A 111 -1.15 4.36 3.58
C HIS A 111 -2.05 3.22 4.01
N LEU A 112 -3.31 3.23 3.59
CA LEU A 112 -4.28 2.17 3.79
C LEU A 112 -5.13 2.02 2.54
N ASN A 113 -4.90 0.94 1.80
CA ASN A 113 -5.33 0.83 0.42
C ASN A 113 -5.96 -0.54 0.18
N PHE A 114 -6.89 -0.60 -0.76
CA PHE A 114 -7.51 -1.84 -1.20
C PHE A 114 -8.14 -1.67 -2.57
N GLY A 115 -8.40 -2.77 -3.25
CA GLY A 115 -9.05 -2.73 -4.55
C GLY A 115 -9.20 -4.11 -5.15
N VAL A 116 -9.74 -4.16 -6.36
CA VAL A 116 -9.89 -5.39 -7.15
C VAL A 116 -9.07 -5.22 -8.41
N SER A 117 -8.09 -6.10 -8.60
CA SER A 117 -7.30 -6.14 -9.83
C SER A 117 -8.16 -6.56 -11.02
N SER A 118 -7.94 -5.93 -12.18
CA SER A 118 -8.54 -6.34 -13.45
C SER A 118 -7.81 -7.49 -14.15
N MET A 119 -6.80 -8.09 -13.51
CA MET A 119 -6.04 -9.19 -14.12
C MET A 119 -6.91 -10.42 -14.35
N PRO A 120 -7.07 -10.87 -15.61
CA PRO A 120 -7.93 -12.00 -15.92
C PRO A 120 -7.28 -13.33 -15.52
N GLN A 121 -8.12 -14.36 -15.29
CA GLN A 121 -7.70 -15.76 -15.14
C GLN A 121 -6.71 -16.05 -13.99
N ILE A 122 -6.70 -15.21 -12.95
CA ILE A 122 -5.85 -15.41 -11.77
C ILE A 122 -6.39 -16.45 -10.76
N GLY A 123 -7.49 -17.13 -11.08
CA GLY A 123 -8.06 -18.20 -10.24
C GLY A 123 -8.63 -17.76 -8.88
N GLY A 124 -8.81 -16.46 -8.66
CA GLY A 124 -9.40 -15.90 -7.44
C GLY A 124 -10.11 -14.57 -7.73
N THR A 125 -10.50 -13.86 -6.68
CA THR A 125 -11.27 -12.61 -6.80
C THR A 125 -10.44 -11.41 -7.27
N GLY A 126 -9.11 -11.46 -7.15
CA GLY A 126 -8.25 -10.30 -7.45
C GLY A 126 -8.33 -9.18 -6.43
N LEU A 127 -9.11 -9.36 -5.36
CA LEU A 127 -9.17 -8.44 -4.22
C LEU A 127 -7.78 -8.37 -3.58
N TRP A 128 -7.31 -7.16 -3.36
CA TRP A 128 -6.06 -6.88 -2.68
C TRP A 128 -6.26 -5.85 -1.58
N CYS A 129 -5.41 -5.91 -0.56
CA CYS A 129 -5.31 -4.90 0.47
C CYS A 129 -3.85 -4.64 0.82
N SER A 130 -3.58 -3.44 1.31
CA SER A 130 -2.23 -3.01 1.64
C SER A 130 -2.25 -1.88 2.67
N GLY A 131 -1.32 -1.92 3.62
CA GLY A 131 -1.17 -0.85 4.60
C GLY A 131 0.28 -0.60 5.00
N SER A 132 0.52 0.55 5.62
CA SER A 132 1.85 0.89 6.16
C SER A 132 2.29 -0.06 7.27
N PHE A 133 1.35 -0.67 7.99
CA PHE A 133 1.63 -1.65 9.03
C PHE A 133 0.86 -2.95 8.84
N ARG A 134 1.41 -4.00 9.43
CA ARG A 134 0.76 -5.29 9.63
C ARG A 134 -0.29 -5.18 10.73
N GLY A 135 -1.34 -5.98 10.68
CA GLY A 135 -2.47 -5.91 11.61
C GLY A 135 -2.11 -6.24 13.07
N ASP A 136 -1.16 -7.13 13.27
CA ASP A 136 -0.71 -7.68 14.56
C ASP A 136 0.39 -6.87 15.26
N VAL A 137 0.99 -5.87 14.59
CA VAL A 137 2.03 -5.01 15.19
C VAL A 137 1.48 -4.28 16.42
N VAL A 138 2.14 -4.40 17.58
CA VAL A 138 1.67 -3.75 18.81
C VAL A 138 2.28 -2.34 18.92
N GLY A 139 1.45 -1.30 19.07
CA GLY A 139 1.90 0.10 19.05
C GLY A 139 2.82 0.55 20.19
N THR A 140 3.03 -0.30 21.20
CA THR A 140 3.99 -0.07 22.31
C THR A 140 5.36 -0.69 22.04
N SER A 141 5.43 -1.80 21.29
CA SER A 141 6.69 -2.46 20.90
C SER A 141 7.16 -2.07 19.51
N ALA A 142 6.26 -1.51 18.68
CA ALA A 142 6.59 -1.08 17.34
C ALA A 142 7.67 0.01 17.34
N THR A 143 8.72 -0.22 16.56
CA THR A 143 9.68 0.80 16.21
C THR A 143 9.08 1.65 15.09
N CYS A 144 9.23 2.97 15.11
CA CYS A 144 8.85 3.80 13.96
C CYS A 144 9.83 3.71 12.80
N ARG A 145 10.57 2.60 12.76
CA ARG A 145 11.66 2.41 11.83
C ARG A 145 11.12 1.80 10.55
N VAL A 146 11.66 2.29 9.47
CA VAL A 146 11.58 1.72 8.14
C VAL A 146 12.91 1.01 7.91
N PHE A 147 12.86 -0.30 7.68
CA PHE A 147 14.01 -1.08 7.28
C PHE A 147 13.87 -1.37 5.79
N ILE A 148 14.80 -0.90 4.97
CA ILE A 148 14.78 -1.14 3.53
C ILE A 148 16.01 -1.95 3.17
N ALA A 149 15.80 -3.15 2.65
CA ALA A 149 16.80 -3.83 1.88
C ALA A 149 16.92 -3.10 0.54
N ALA A 150 18.08 -2.54 0.26
CA ALA A 150 18.36 -1.83 -0.98
C ALA A 150 19.79 -2.13 -1.39
N ASN A 151 19.97 -3.12 -2.26
CA ASN A 151 21.22 -3.35 -2.97
C ASN A 151 21.09 -2.77 -4.38
N SER A 152 22.17 -2.21 -4.92
CA SER A 152 22.19 -1.71 -6.29
C SER A 152 22.03 -2.85 -7.31
N GLY A 153 20.78 -3.14 -7.67
CA GLY A 153 20.45 -3.89 -8.88
C GLY A 153 19.45 -5.03 -8.71
N THR A 154 19.47 -5.75 -7.58
CA THR A 154 18.70 -7.01 -7.47
C THR A 154 17.79 -7.12 -6.25
N ASP A 155 17.99 -6.28 -5.23
CA ASP A 155 17.21 -6.35 -4.00
C ASP A 155 16.68 -4.97 -3.62
N LEU A 156 15.36 -4.89 -3.47
CA LEU A 156 14.66 -3.70 -3.01
C LEU A 156 13.40 -4.11 -2.29
N GLY A 157 13.22 -3.63 -1.06
CA GLY A 157 11.92 -3.56 -0.41
C GLY A 157 11.98 -3.37 1.10
N ALA A 158 10.81 -3.14 1.68
CA ALA A 158 10.64 -3.02 3.13
C ALA A 158 10.79 -4.38 3.82
N LEU A 159 11.40 -4.35 5.00
CA LEU A 159 11.58 -5.43 5.96
C LEU A 159 10.71 -5.12 7.18
N PRO A 160 9.43 -5.52 7.20
CA PRO A 160 8.46 -4.88 8.09
C PRO A 160 8.70 -5.16 9.56
N TYR A 161 9.34 -6.28 9.96
CA TYR A 161 9.66 -6.66 11.35
C TYR A 161 8.70 -6.05 12.42
N ASP A 162 9.23 -5.31 13.39
CA ASP A 162 8.54 -4.41 14.31
C ASP A 162 8.42 -2.97 13.78
N GLY A 163 8.70 -2.77 12.49
CA GLY A 163 8.71 -1.49 11.79
C GLY A 163 7.56 -1.29 10.80
N LEU A 164 7.76 -0.35 9.88
CA LEU A 164 6.81 -0.04 8.80
C LEU A 164 7.02 -0.98 7.62
N GLY A 165 5.92 -1.58 7.14
CA GLY A 165 5.89 -2.33 5.88
C GLY A 165 5.67 -1.48 4.63
N LEU A 166 5.43 -0.17 4.79
CA LEU A 166 5.21 0.85 3.76
C LEU A 166 3.93 0.68 2.89
N GLY A 167 3.50 -0.56 2.65
CA GLY A 167 2.36 -0.88 1.80
C GLY A 167 2.74 -1.02 0.33
N PHE A 168 1.73 -0.94 -0.55
CA PHE A 168 1.81 -1.09 -2.00
C PHE A 168 2.49 -2.35 -2.54
N PHE A 169 2.64 -3.42 -1.74
CA PHE A 169 3.51 -4.57 -2.08
C PHE A 169 5.00 -4.19 -2.20
N PHE A 170 5.43 -3.14 -1.49
CA PHE A 170 6.83 -2.68 -1.45
C PHE A 170 7.75 -3.55 -0.56
N ALA A 171 7.25 -4.62 0.05
CA ALA A 171 8.09 -5.54 0.82
C ALA A 171 8.95 -6.43 -0.10
N SER A 172 10.10 -6.93 0.36
CA SER A 172 10.99 -7.79 -0.45
C SER A 172 11.30 -9.17 0.12
N THR A 173 10.99 -9.45 1.39
CA THR A 173 11.64 -10.55 2.09
C THR A 173 10.72 -11.69 2.47
N ALA A 174 11.30 -12.88 2.57
CA ALA A 174 10.71 -14.05 3.21
C ALA A 174 10.55 -13.84 4.73
N GLY A 175 9.47 -14.36 5.31
CA GLY A 175 9.19 -14.31 6.74
C GLY A 175 7.70 -14.33 7.06
N SER A 176 7.32 -13.87 8.26
CA SER A 176 5.92 -13.80 8.71
C SER A 176 5.37 -12.38 8.74
N TYR A 177 6.15 -11.40 8.27
CA TYR A 177 5.89 -9.99 8.45
C TYR A 177 5.37 -9.35 7.16
N HIS A 178 4.06 -9.34 6.98
CA HIS A 178 3.42 -8.83 5.76
C HIS A 178 2.38 -7.75 6.00
N SER A 179 2.38 -6.72 5.15
CA SER A 179 1.42 -5.62 5.17
C SER A 179 0.70 -5.42 3.83
N SER A 180 0.69 -6.45 2.96
CA SER A 180 -0.02 -6.43 1.68
C SER A 180 -0.41 -7.84 1.27
N PHE A 181 -1.64 -8.00 0.76
CA PHE A 181 -2.19 -9.31 0.40
C PHE A 181 -3.04 -9.20 -0.87
N VAL A 182 -3.06 -10.25 -1.69
CA VAL A 182 -3.95 -10.41 -2.85
C VAL A 182 -4.57 -11.79 -2.87
N HIS A 183 -5.84 -11.88 -3.22
CA HIS A 183 -6.57 -13.14 -3.31
C HIS A 183 -6.55 -13.69 -4.75
N CYS A 184 -5.81 -14.78 -4.96
CA CYS A 184 -5.66 -15.46 -6.25
C CYS A 184 -5.55 -16.98 -6.07
N GLY A 185 -5.79 -17.74 -7.14
CA GLY A 185 -5.75 -19.21 -7.19
C GLY A 185 -4.78 -19.77 -8.21
N LEU A 186 -3.71 -19.04 -8.52
CA LEU A 186 -2.57 -19.63 -9.22
C LEU A 186 -1.78 -20.49 -8.21
N GLU A 187 -1.31 -21.67 -8.64
CA GLU A 187 -0.65 -22.68 -7.78
C GLU A 187 -1.58 -23.35 -6.74
N GLY A 188 -2.82 -23.69 -7.12
CA GLY A 188 -3.72 -24.52 -6.32
C GLY A 188 -5.08 -23.87 -6.06
N ALA A 189 -5.65 -24.12 -4.88
CA ALA A 189 -6.91 -23.49 -4.49
C ALA A 189 -6.75 -21.97 -4.33
N ALA A 190 -7.84 -21.24 -4.58
CA ALA A 190 -7.90 -19.80 -4.35
C ALA A 190 -7.57 -19.48 -2.88
N GLY A 191 -6.69 -18.50 -2.67
CA GLY A 191 -6.28 -18.10 -1.35
C GLY A 191 -5.58 -16.75 -1.33
N TRP A 192 -5.38 -16.22 -0.14
CA TRP A 192 -4.64 -14.98 0.08
C TRP A 192 -3.14 -15.23 -0.01
N ARG A 193 -2.47 -14.44 -0.85
CA ARG A 193 -1.04 -14.48 -1.10
C ARG A 193 -0.40 -13.17 -0.66
N THR A 194 0.87 -13.25 -0.27
CA THR A 194 1.68 -12.11 0.18
C THR A 194 3.12 -12.25 -0.32
N ALA A 195 3.87 -11.14 -0.30
CA ALA A 195 5.30 -11.14 -0.58
C ALA A 195 6.04 -11.97 0.46
N ASN A 196 6.68 -13.07 0.04
CA ASN A 196 7.38 -13.99 0.93
C ASN A 196 8.71 -14.49 0.36
N GLY A 197 9.36 -13.72 -0.51
CA GLY A 197 10.68 -14.08 -1.05
C GLY A 197 10.66 -14.90 -2.34
N GLY A 198 9.49 -15.12 -2.93
CA GLY A 198 9.36 -15.56 -4.32
C GLY A 198 9.66 -17.05 -4.57
N ALA A 199 9.52 -17.92 -3.58
CA ALA A 199 9.40 -19.35 -3.85
C ALA A 199 8.08 -19.65 -4.59
N PRO A 200 7.94 -20.80 -5.29
CA PRO A 200 6.70 -21.13 -5.98
C PRO A 200 5.45 -21.02 -5.09
N GLY A 201 4.47 -20.24 -5.53
CA GLY A 201 3.24 -19.92 -4.77
C GLY A 201 3.31 -18.66 -3.91
N GLU A 202 4.47 -17.98 -3.87
CA GLU A 202 4.71 -16.75 -3.12
C GLU A 202 4.82 -15.53 -4.04
N LEU A 203 4.60 -14.34 -3.49
CA LEU A 203 4.79 -13.11 -4.24
C LEU A 203 6.23 -12.60 -4.10
N LEU A 204 6.72 -11.93 -5.14
CA LEU A 204 8.07 -11.35 -5.19
C LEU A 204 8.16 -9.98 -4.50
N GLY A 205 7.03 -9.30 -4.29
CA GLY A 205 7.02 -7.91 -3.84
C GLY A 205 7.69 -6.98 -4.86
N VAL A 206 8.35 -5.91 -4.41
CA VAL A 206 8.91 -4.87 -5.30
C VAL A 206 10.27 -5.21 -5.92
N SER A 207 10.91 -6.30 -5.52
CA SER A 207 12.26 -6.67 -6.01
C SER A 207 12.35 -6.77 -7.53
N HIS A 208 11.27 -7.15 -8.22
CA HIS A 208 11.22 -7.20 -9.68
C HIS A 208 11.30 -5.81 -10.38
N LYS A 209 11.09 -4.71 -9.65
CA LYS A 209 11.32 -3.32 -10.11
C LYS A 209 12.59 -2.70 -9.53
N ALA A 210 13.39 -3.43 -8.75
CA ALA A 210 14.56 -2.89 -8.05
C ALA A 210 15.51 -2.14 -9.00
N GLY A 211 15.95 -2.78 -10.09
CA GLY A 211 16.86 -2.16 -11.05
C GLY A 211 16.32 -0.86 -11.66
N LEU A 212 15.04 -0.81 -12.00
CA LEU A 212 14.40 0.38 -12.55
C LEU A 212 14.29 1.50 -11.50
N LEU A 213 13.90 1.17 -10.26
CA LEU A 213 13.81 2.15 -9.17
C LEU A 213 15.17 2.67 -8.69
N HIS A 214 16.23 1.86 -8.84
CA HIS A 214 17.61 2.29 -8.57
C HIS A 214 18.20 3.14 -9.69
N ALA A 215 17.77 2.92 -10.93
CA ALA A 215 18.16 3.73 -12.08
C ALA A 215 17.47 5.10 -12.12
N LEU A 216 16.53 5.36 -11.21
CA LEU A 216 15.81 6.63 -11.14
C LEU A 216 16.45 7.62 -10.13
N PRO A 217 16.38 8.94 -10.41
CA PRO A 217 15.87 9.54 -11.64
C PRO A 217 16.80 9.30 -12.84
N SER A 218 16.28 9.49 -14.05
CA SER A 218 17.07 9.38 -15.29
C SER A 218 18.30 10.27 -15.24
N THR A 219 19.49 9.71 -15.46
CA THR A 219 20.75 10.49 -15.43
C THR A 219 20.82 11.52 -16.55
N PHE A 220 20.15 11.27 -17.68
CA PHE A 220 20.16 12.14 -18.86
C PHE A 220 19.45 13.48 -18.63
N ASN A 221 18.31 13.47 -17.93
CA ASN A 221 17.44 14.65 -17.81
C ASN A 221 16.88 14.87 -16.40
N GLN A 222 17.32 14.09 -15.41
CA GLN A 222 16.85 14.12 -14.02
C GLN A 222 15.34 13.89 -13.85
N ALA A 223 14.66 13.41 -14.91
CA ALA A 223 13.25 13.14 -14.87
C ALA A 223 12.98 11.86 -14.06
N THR A 224 11.94 11.93 -13.24
CA THR A 224 11.33 10.73 -12.64
C THR A 224 10.44 10.06 -13.67
N VAL A 225 10.43 8.73 -13.69
CA VAL A 225 9.50 7.92 -14.47
C VAL A 225 8.57 7.21 -13.50
N LEU A 226 7.28 7.16 -13.86
CA LEU A 226 6.28 6.42 -13.11
C LEU A 226 6.26 4.96 -13.55
N LEU A 227 6.63 4.05 -12.65
CA LEU A 227 6.70 2.63 -12.93
C LEU A 227 5.40 1.92 -12.53
N PRO A 228 4.83 1.03 -13.35
CA PRO A 228 3.69 0.20 -12.96
C PRO A 228 3.91 -0.54 -11.64
N ILE A 229 2.86 -0.65 -10.83
CA ILE A 229 2.84 -1.56 -9.69
C ILE A 229 2.23 -2.88 -10.17
N ASP A 230 3.09 -3.84 -10.43
CA ASP A 230 2.71 -5.20 -10.76
C ASP A 230 3.01 -6.12 -9.57
N VAL A 231 2.09 -7.02 -9.26
CA VAL A 231 2.25 -8.02 -8.21
C VAL A 231 2.53 -9.35 -8.89
N LEU A 232 3.77 -9.83 -8.77
CA LEU A 232 4.20 -11.08 -9.39
C LEU A 232 4.14 -12.22 -8.40
N LEU A 233 3.56 -13.33 -8.83
CA LEU A 233 3.57 -14.62 -8.15
C LEU A 233 4.62 -15.52 -8.83
N ALA A 234 5.52 -16.08 -8.03
CA ALA A 234 6.48 -17.09 -8.48
C ALA A 234 5.77 -18.42 -8.75
N ARG A 235 6.14 -19.06 -9.87
CA ARG A 235 5.59 -20.33 -10.35
C ARG A 235 6.67 -21.41 -10.31
N GLN A 236 6.24 -22.66 -10.47
CA GLN A 236 7.16 -23.77 -10.71
C GLN A 236 8.10 -23.48 -11.90
N ALA A 237 9.24 -24.17 -11.94
CA ALA A 237 10.24 -24.05 -13.01
C ALA A 237 10.70 -22.60 -13.27
N GLN A 238 10.82 -21.78 -12.22
CA GLN A 238 11.27 -20.38 -12.28
C GLN A 238 10.36 -19.45 -13.10
N GLY A 239 9.11 -19.86 -13.37
CA GLY A 239 8.13 -18.99 -14.01
C GLY A 239 7.65 -17.87 -13.07
N GLN A 240 7.14 -16.78 -13.65
CA GLN A 240 6.52 -15.69 -12.90
C GLN A 240 5.25 -15.26 -13.62
N THR A 241 4.19 -14.96 -12.87
CA THR A 241 2.91 -14.50 -13.43
C THR A 241 2.41 -13.28 -12.66
N ILE A 242 1.92 -12.28 -13.39
CA ILE A 242 1.30 -11.12 -12.76
C ILE A 242 -0.08 -11.53 -12.25
N VAL A 243 -0.33 -11.34 -10.94
CA VAL A 243 -1.63 -11.61 -10.29
C VAL A 243 -2.41 -10.35 -9.99
N ALA A 244 -1.73 -9.19 -9.95
CA ALA A 244 -2.39 -7.90 -9.93
C ALA A 244 -1.57 -6.83 -10.64
N THR A 245 -2.24 -5.89 -11.30
CA THR A 245 -1.63 -4.65 -11.81
C THR A 245 -2.51 -3.51 -11.36
N PHE A 246 -1.88 -2.47 -10.80
CA PHE A 246 -2.62 -1.33 -10.28
C PHE A 246 -2.82 -0.34 -11.41
N ALA A 247 -4.06 0.00 -11.72
CA ALA A 247 -4.36 0.89 -12.83
C ALA A 247 -3.98 2.34 -12.49
N HIS A 248 -4.18 2.74 -11.23
CA HIS A 248 -4.16 4.14 -10.80
C HIS A 248 -3.05 4.48 -9.80
N ALA A 249 -2.07 3.58 -9.61
CA ALA A 249 -0.90 3.82 -8.77
C ALA A 249 0.40 3.39 -9.45
N ARG A 250 1.47 4.16 -9.24
CA ARG A 250 2.80 3.92 -9.84
C ARG A 250 3.90 4.10 -8.80
N TYR A 251 4.92 3.24 -8.83
CA TYR A 251 6.13 3.50 -8.07
C TYR A 251 6.95 4.61 -8.71
N CYS A 252 7.65 5.38 -7.88
CA CYS A 252 8.52 6.44 -8.35
C CYS A 252 9.62 6.77 -7.34
N ARG A 253 10.51 7.67 -7.77
CA ARG A 253 11.56 8.27 -6.95
C ARG A 253 11.27 9.76 -6.80
N LEU A 254 11.38 10.28 -5.58
CA LEU A 254 10.94 11.63 -5.20
C LEU A 254 12.09 12.65 -5.17
N ASP A 255 13.25 12.28 -5.72
CA ASP A 255 14.52 12.98 -5.59
C ASP A 255 14.47 14.49 -5.85
N HIS A 256 13.73 14.89 -6.88
CA HIS A 256 13.67 16.27 -7.36
C HIS A 256 12.22 16.72 -7.62
N LEU A 257 11.25 16.07 -6.99
CA LEU A 257 9.84 16.37 -7.20
C LEU A 257 9.34 17.40 -6.19
N ASP A 258 8.61 18.41 -6.68
CA ASP A 258 7.78 19.27 -5.84
C ASP A 258 6.48 18.53 -5.51
N LEU A 259 6.39 18.01 -4.28
CA LEU A 259 5.23 17.24 -3.81
C LEU A 259 4.01 18.12 -3.51
N SER A 260 4.12 19.45 -3.61
CA SER A 260 2.99 20.37 -3.48
C SER A 260 2.20 20.53 -4.77
N GLN A 261 2.74 20.06 -5.89
CA GLN A 261 2.14 20.15 -7.21
C GLN A 261 1.94 18.75 -7.81
N PRO A 262 0.93 18.58 -8.67
CA PRO A 262 0.78 17.34 -9.40
C PRO A 262 1.82 17.22 -10.52
N LEU A 263 2.25 15.99 -10.78
CA LEU A 263 3.04 15.62 -11.95
C LEU A 263 2.14 15.56 -13.19
N LEU A 264 2.61 16.08 -14.31
CA LEU A 264 1.91 16.07 -15.58
C LEU A 264 2.63 15.16 -16.58
N TYR A 265 1.92 14.14 -17.07
CA TYR A 265 2.39 13.27 -18.15
C TYR A 265 1.35 13.26 -19.28
N GLY A 266 1.55 14.15 -20.25
CA GLY A 266 0.56 14.41 -21.28
C GLY A 266 -0.75 14.92 -20.66
N PRO A 267 -1.91 14.30 -20.96
CA PRO A 267 -3.20 14.69 -20.36
C PRO A 267 -3.41 14.15 -18.93
N GLU A 268 -2.51 13.30 -18.43
CA GLU A 268 -2.67 12.67 -17.12
C GLU A 268 -2.04 13.51 -16.01
N ARG A 269 -2.74 13.60 -14.88
CA ARG A 269 -2.30 14.26 -13.65
C ARG A 269 -2.01 13.20 -12.58
N TRP A 270 -0.95 13.37 -11.81
CA TRP A 270 -0.55 12.40 -10.77
C TRP A 270 -0.07 13.11 -9.51
N TRP A 271 -0.57 12.72 -8.34
CA TRP A 271 -0.04 13.21 -7.05
C TRP A 271 0.98 12.23 -6.49
N ALA A 272 2.19 12.71 -6.24
CA ALA A 272 3.25 11.90 -5.65
C ALA A 272 3.24 11.99 -4.12
N TYR A 273 3.36 10.83 -3.47
CA TYR A 273 3.39 10.68 -2.02
C TYR A 273 4.62 9.87 -1.60
N PRO A 274 5.30 10.26 -0.51
CA PRO A 274 6.32 9.42 0.12
C PRO A 274 5.69 8.11 0.62
N LEU A 275 6.42 7.00 0.53
CA LEU A 275 5.98 5.76 1.20
C LEU A 275 5.94 5.93 2.73
N HIS A 276 6.81 6.77 3.29
CA HIS A 276 6.69 7.25 4.68
C HIS A 276 7.12 8.70 4.85
N ALA A 277 8.40 9.02 4.64
CA ALA A 277 8.94 10.37 4.72
C ALA A 277 10.11 10.49 3.74
N VAL A 278 10.30 11.68 3.17
CA VAL A 278 11.35 11.94 2.17
C VAL A 278 12.67 12.20 2.88
N HIS A 279 13.74 11.60 2.38
CA HIS A 279 15.09 11.92 2.83
C HIS A 279 16.08 11.87 1.65
N PRO A 280 16.43 13.02 1.05
CA PRO A 280 17.19 13.06 -0.21
C PRO A 280 18.68 12.74 -0.05
N VAL A 281 19.23 12.78 1.15
CA VAL A 281 20.65 12.41 1.39
C VAL A 281 20.80 10.88 1.46
N GLN A 282 20.01 10.25 2.35
CA GLN A 282 19.86 8.78 2.43
C GLN A 282 18.75 8.28 1.50
N ARG A 283 18.95 8.44 0.20
CA ARG A 283 17.94 8.21 -0.83
C ARG A 283 17.34 6.79 -0.82
N ASN A 284 18.11 5.79 -0.39
CA ASN A 284 17.68 4.38 -0.38
C ASN A 284 17.17 3.92 1.00
N GLY A 285 16.95 4.84 1.94
CA GLY A 285 16.60 4.49 3.31
C GLY A 285 17.79 3.88 4.08
N ALA A 286 17.48 3.06 5.08
CA ALA A 286 18.48 2.34 5.87
C ALA A 286 18.08 0.87 6.04
N GLY A 287 19.07 -0.01 5.95
CA GLY A 287 18.89 -1.45 6.12
C GLY A 287 18.86 -1.90 7.58
N TRP A 288 18.68 -3.21 7.76
CA TRP A 288 18.82 -3.88 9.05
C TRP A 288 20.28 -3.90 9.54
N PRO A 289 20.58 -3.79 10.85
CA PRO A 289 19.66 -3.63 11.99
C PRO A 289 19.35 -2.17 12.35
N ILE A 290 19.84 -1.20 11.59
CA ILE A 290 19.77 0.22 11.96
C ILE A 290 18.34 0.76 11.75
N GLY A 291 17.82 0.63 10.53
CA GLY A 291 16.56 1.26 10.11
C GLY A 291 16.60 2.80 10.14
N ALA A 292 15.59 3.44 9.58
CA ALA A 292 15.46 4.90 9.53
C ALA A 292 14.04 5.36 9.86
N GLN A 293 13.83 6.65 10.12
CA GLN A 293 12.49 7.23 10.26
C GLN A 293 11.93 7.75 8.92
N HIS A 294 12.42 7.22 7.80
CA HIS A 294 12.07 7.67 6.44
C HIS A 294 12.18 6.53 5.43
N SER A 295 11.50 6.69 4.29
CA SER A 295 11.59 5.76 3.16
C SER A 295 12.61 6.20 2.11
N GLY A 296 13.50 7.16 2.43
CA GLY A 296 14.45 7.72 1.48
C GLY A 296 13.71 8.54 0.43
N THR A 297 13.97 8.31 -0.85
CA THR A 297 13.23 8.94 -1.94
C THR A 297 12.24 7.99 -2.61
N PHE A 298 11.92 6.83 -2.02
CA PHE A 298 10.87 5.95 -2.55
C PHE A 298 9.47 6.50 -2.28
N GLY A 299 8.65 6.52 -3.34
CA GLY A 299 7.30 7.04 -3.31
C GLY A 299 6.34 6.29 -4.23
N VAL A 300 5.08 6.70 -4.13
CA VAL A 300 3.99 6.27 -5.00
C VAL A 300 3.35 7.50 -5.63
N ALA A 301 3.04 7.43 -6.91
CA ALA A 301 2.20 8.42 -7.59
C ALA A 301 0.81 7.83 -7.77
N LEU A 302 -0.22 8.57 -7.33
CA LEU A 302 -1.63 8.21 -7.50
C LEU A 302 -2.24 9.08 -8.58
N ARG A 303 -2.99 8.47 -9.48
CA ARG A 303 -3.61 9.18 -10.59
C ARG A 303 -4.61 10.19 -10.06
N ASP A 304 -4.68 11.33 -10.72
CA ASP A 304 -5.67 12.35 -10.48
C ASP A 304 -6.30 12.73 -11.82
N VAL A 305 -7.59 13.01 -11.80
CA VAL A 305 -8.33 13.46 -12.98
C VAL A 305 -9.04 14.73 -12.52
N PRO A 306 -8.83 15.84 -13.24
CA PRO A 306 -9.37 17.14 -12.88
C PRO A 306 -10.90 17.15 -12.78
#